data_AF-A0A0N9HSQ9-F1
#
_entry.id   AF-A0A0N9HSQ9-F1
#
_cell.length_a   1.000
_cell.length_b   1.000
_cell.length_c   1.000
_cell.angle_alpha   90.00
_cell.angle_beta   90.00
_cell.angle_gamma   90.00
#
_symmetry.space_group_name_H-M   'P 1'
#
loop_
_entity.id
_entity.type
_entity.pdbx_description
1 polymer ?
#
loop_
_entity_poly.entity_id
_entity_poly.type
_entity_poly.pdbx_seq_one_letter_code
_entity_poly.pdbx_strand_id
1 'polypeptide(L)' 'MSAPSASAGTLACGWDPDAAKNVAYYNHCASSGNVVIRVEQHHGNPGFDRCVGPRRTPLGSLSDIRYAWYKGKTC' A
#
# COMPACT_ATOMS: atom_id res chain seq x y z
N MET A 1 24.06 -3.69 -25.45
CA MET A 1 24.39 -3.81 -24.01
C MET A 1 23.14 -3.39 -23.25
N SER A 2 22.31 -4.33 -22.82
CA SER A 2 21.02 -4.03 -22.19
C SER A 2 21.22 -3.69 -20.72
N ALA A 3 20.87 -2.47 -20.33
CA ALA A 3 20.89 -2.04 -18.93
C ALA A 3 19.88 -2.88 -18.11
N PRO A 4 20.17 -3.22 -16.85
CA PRO A 4 19.13 -3.68 -15.95
C PRO A 4 18.19 -2.49 -15.71
N SER A 5 17.06 -2.45 -16.41
CA SER A 5 15.93 -1.63 -16.00
C SER A 5 15.67 -1.96 -14.54
N ALA A 6 15.78 -0.94 -13.70
CA ALA A 6 15.64 -0.96 -12.25
C ALA A 6 14.86 -2.18 -11.77
N SER A 7 15.47 -3.01 -10.91
CA SER A 7 14.72 -3.99 -10.13
C SER A 7 13.53 -3.24 -9.53
N ALA A 8 12.34 -3.42 -10.10
CA ALA A 8 11.10 -3.20 -9.42
C ALA A 8 11.10 -4.28 -8.34
N GLY A 9 11.83 -4.00 -7.26
CA GLY A 9 12.11 -4.92 -6.19
C GLY A 9 10.79 -5.52 -5.78
N THR A 10 10.73 -6.86 -5.75
CA THR A 10 9.64 -7.66 -5.22
C THR A 10 8.79 -6.83 -4.29
N LEU A 11 7.65 -6.31 -4.77
CA LEU A 11 6.80 -5.39 -4.03
C LEU A 11 6.60 -5.99 -2.64
N ALA A 12 7.16 -5.36 -1.62
CA ALA A 12 7.09 -5.93 -0.28
C ALA A 12 5.61 -6.06 0.07
N CYS A 13 5.22 -7.22 0.58
CA CYS A 13 3.85 -7.44 1.00
C CYS A 13 3.52 -6.45 2.11
N GLY A 14 2.47 -5.64 1.93
CA GLY A 14 2.06 -4.60 2.88
C GLY A 14 2.22 -3.19 2.33
N TRP A 15 2.78 -2.29 3.15
CA TRP A 15 2.98 -0.89 2.81
C TRP A 15 4.02 -0.74 1.69
N ASP A 16 3.60 -0.18 0.56
CA ASP A 16 4.41 -0.07 -0.65
C ASP A 16 4.25 1.33 -1.25
N PRO A 17 4.85 2.36 -0.63
CA PRO A 17 4.72 3.74 -1.08
C PRO A 17 5.55 3.98 -2.35
N ASP A 18 4.95 4.60 -3.37
CA ASP A 18 5.66 5.06 -4.56
C ASP A 18 5.99 6.55 -4.41
N ALA A 19 7.17 6.83 -3.86
CA ALA A 19 7.65 8.19 -3.64
C ALA A 19 7.88 8.96 -4.95
N ALA A 20 8.24 8.25 -6.04
CA ALA A 20 8.46 8.86 -7.35
C ALA A 20 7.17 9.44 -7.95
N LYS A 21 6.03 8.77 -7.70
CA LYS A 21 4.70 9.21 -8.14
C LYS A 21 3.91 9.94 -7.07
N ASN A 22 4.43 10.04 -5.85
CA ASN A 22 3.73 10.56 -4.67
C ASN A 22 2.39 9.82 -4.42
N VAL A 23 2.37 8.50 -4.59
CA VAL A 23 1.18 7.67 -4.38
C VAL A 23 1.47 6.58 -3.35
N ALA A 24 0.60 6.49 -2.35
CA ALA A 24 0.61 5.44 -1.36
C ALA A 24 -0.08 4.20 -1.93
N TYR A 25 0.65 3.09 -2.02
CA TYR A 25 0.06 1.79 -2.33
C TYR A 25 0.14 0.83 -1.15
N TYR A 26 -0.78 -0.12 -1.17
CA TYR A 26 -0.73 -1.29 -0.32
C TYR A 26 -0.73 -2.53 -1.19
N ASN A 27 0.33 -3.33 -1.10
CA ASN A 27 0.47 -4.57 -1.84
C ASN A 27 0.00 -5.77 -1.02
N HIS A 28 -1.15 -6.34 -1.38
CA HIS A 28 -1.60 -7.59 -0.79
C HIS A 28 -1.07 -8.78 -1.58
N CYS A 29 -0.08 -9.49 -1.02
CA CYS A 29 0.53 -10.64 -1.69
C CYS A 29 -0.32 -11.91 -1.69
N ALA A 30 -1.38 -12.00 -0.89
CA ALA A 30 -2.23 -13.18 -0.98
C ALA A 30 -2.98 -13.15 -2.32
N SER A 31 -3.08 -14.29 -2.98
CA SER A 31 -3.79 -14.44 -4.26
C SER A 31 -5.32 -14.47 -4.09
N SER A 32 -5.83 -14.51 -2.85
CA SER A 32 -7.25 -14.67 -2.56
C SER A 32 -7.60 -14.06 -1.19
N GLY A 33 -8.83 -13.54 -1.09
CA GLY A 33 -9.35 -12.84 0.09
C GLY A 33 -9.08 -11.34 0.03
N ASN A 34 -9.96 -10.54 0.64
CA ASN A 34 -9.65 -9.14 0.89
C ASN A 34 -9.24 -8.98 2.35
N VAL A 35 -8.41 -7.98 2.59
CA VAL A 35 -7.91 -7.67 3.92
C VAL A 35 -8.30 -6.25 4.30
N VAL A 36 -8.68 -6.08 5.55
CA VAL A 36 -8.86 -4.77 6.14
C VAL A 36 -7.49 -4.27 6.55
N ILE A 37 -7.10 -3.13 6.00
CA ILE A 37 -5.91 -2.39 6.40
C ILE A 37 -6.32 -1.12 7.15
N ARG A 38 -5.50 -0.72 8.11
CA ARG A 38 -5.56 0.61 8.72
C ARG A 38 -4.69 1.53 7.88
N VAL A 39 -5.28 2.60 7.36
CA VAL A 39 -4.56 3.67 6.67
C VAL A 39 -4.44 4.85 7.63
N GLU A 40 -3.23 5.22 7.98
CA GLU A 40 -2.94 6.42 8.76
C GLU A 40 -2.65 7.61 7.86
N GLN A 41 -3.20 8.75 8.25
CA GLN A 41 -3.07 9.99 7.52
C GLN A 41 -2.13 10.96 8.25
N HIS A 42 -1.58 11.91 7.50
CA HIS A 42 -0.80 13.03 8.01
C HIS A 42 -1.70 14.09 8.67
N HIS A 43 -1.07 15.14 9.23
CA HIS A 43 -1.75 16.33 9.76
C HIS A 43 -2.71 16.09 10.93
N GLY A 44 -2.57 14.98 11.66
CA GLY A 44 -3.47 14.63 12.76
C GLY A 44 -4.84 14.14 12.29
N ASN A 45 -5.01 13.90 10.98
CA ASN A 45 -6.24 13.33 10.45
C ASN A 45 -6.43 11.90 10.99
N PRO A 46 -7.67 11.52 11.35
CA PRO A 46 -7.94 10.18 11.80
C PRO A 46 -7.65 9.18 10.69
N GLY A 47 -6.92 8.12 11.03
CA GLY A 47 -6.76 6.99 10.13
C GLY A 47 -8.09 6.26 9.88
N PHE A 48 -8.25 5.68 8.70
CA PHE A 48 -9.45 4.94 8.31
C PHE A 48 -9.13 3.49 8.00
N ASP A 49 -10.14 2.64 8.16
CA ASP A 49 -10.02 1.23 7.79
C ASP A 49 -10.53 1.05 6.36
N ARG A 50 -9.78 0.35 5.52
CA ARG A 50 -10.15 0.10 4.12
C ARG A 50 -9.96 -1.35 3.75
N CYS A 51 -10.93 -1.90 3.03
CA CYS A 51 -10.80 -3.20 2.38
C CYS A 51 -9.94 -3.09 1.14
N VAL A 52 -8.89 -3.89 1.06
CA VAL A 52 -8.03 -4.02 -0.12
C VAL A 52 -8.01 -5.45 -0.58
N GLY A 53 -8.15 -5.63 -1.89
CA GLY A 53 -8.10 -6.93 -2.52
C GLY A 53 -6.68 -7.39 -2.79
N PRO A 54 -6.52 -8.58 -3.41
CA PRO A 54 -5.23 -9.10 -3.83
C PRO A 54 -4.54 -8.15 -4.81
N ARG A 55 -3.19 -8.12 -4.78
CA ARG A 55 -2.28 -7.22 -5.53
C ARG A 55 -2.15 -5.83 -4.91
N ARG A 56 -1.52 -4.93 -5.68
CA ARG A 56 -1.27 -3.54 -5.32
C ARG A 56 -2.54 -2.70 -5.45
N THR A 57 -3.01 -2.16 -4.33
CA THR A 57 -4.15 -1.26 -4.28
C THR A 57 -3.68 0.18 -4.00
N PRO A 58 -4.06 1.17 -4.81
CA PRO A 58 -3.80 2.58 -4.51
C PRO A 58 -4.68 3.05 -3.36
N LEU A 59 -4.07 3.67 -2.36
CA LEU A 59 -4.77 4.21 -1.21
C LEU A 59 -5.06 5.71 -1.35
N GLY A 60 -4.12 6.44 -1.96
CA GLY A 60 -4.16 7.90 -2.09
C GLY A 60 -2.76 8.48 -2.25
N SER A 61 -2.59 9.78 -2.01
CA SER A 61 -1.30 10.47 -2.11
C SER A 61 -0.44 10.22 -0.87
N LEU A 62 0.90 10.17 -1.03
CA LEU A 62 1.81 10.06 0.12
C LEU A 62 1.88 11.34 0.95
N SER A 63 1.48 12.49 0.37
CA SER A 63 1.31 13.73 1.12
C SER A 63 0.21 13.64 2.18
N ASP A 64 -0.83 12.86 1.93
CA ASP A 64 -1.95 12.67 2.86
C ASP A 64 -1.80 11.41 3.70
N ILE A 65 -1.22 10.35 3.15
CA ILE A 65 -1.12 9.04 3.78
C ILE A 65 0.28 8.81 4.32
N ARG A 66 0.35 8.63 5.64
CA ARG A 66 1.59 8.42 6.39
C ARG A 66 2.05 6.98 6.34
N TYR A 67 1.14 6.06 6.59
CA TYR A 67 1.45 4.64 6.74
C TYR A 67 0.20 3.80 6.59
N ALA A 68 0.35 2.52 6.26
CA ALA A 68 -0.76 1.58 6.32
C ALA A 68 -0.31 0.18 6.72
N TRP A 69 -1.16 -0.52 7.48
CA TRP A 69 -0.84 -1.87 7.95
C TRP A 69 -2.07 -2.77 7.99
N TYR A 70 -1.83 -4.08 7.86
CA TYR A 70 -2.88 -5.08 8.00
C TYR A 70 -3.46 -5.10 9.41
N LYS A 71 -4.79 -5.10 9.53
CA LYS A 71 -5.47 -5.09 10.83
C LYS A 71 -5.74 -6.49 11.42
N GLY A 72 -5.30 -7.57 10.77
CA GLY A 72 -5.63 -8.93 11.21
C GLY A 72 -7.08 -9.34 10.92
N LYS A 73 -7.78 -8.62 10.03
CA LYS A 73 -9.18 -8.87 9.68
C LYS A 73 -9.36 -8.95 8.18
N THR A 74 -10.17 -9.89 7.72
CA THR A 74 -10.56 -10.01 6.31
C THR A 74 -11.89 -9.31 6.04
N CYS A 75 -12.13 -9.08 4.76
CA CYS A 75 -13.38 -8.76 4.11
C CYS A 75 -13.32 -9.36 2.69
#